data_AF-A0A8D8L5H1-F1
#
_entry.id   AF-A0A8D8L5H1-F1
#
_cell.length_a   1.000
_cell.length_b   1.000
_cell.length_c   1.000
_cell.angle_alpha   90.00
_cell.angle_beta   90.00
_cell.angle_gamma   90.00
#
_symmetry.space_group_name_H-M   'P 1'
#
loop_
_entity.id
_entity.type
_entity.pdbx_description
1 polymer ?
#
loop_
_entity_poly.entity_id
_entity_poly.type
_entity_poly.pdbx_seq_one_letter_code
_entity_poly.pdbx_strand_id
1 'polypeptide(L)'
;PDQVRLGRCDLIEQVMIGEDTLLRFSGVPLGEACTVVIRGATQQIIDEADRSLHDALCVLAATVKEARIVYGGGCSETLMACAVFKLAAETPGKEAMAMEAFGRALLQLPTTIADNKEYDSVCNAQLFKRRVPDAEKDQ
;
A
#
# COMPACT_ATOMS: atom_id res chain seq x y z
N PRO A 1 36.91 0.55 -34.62
CA PRO A 1 35.50 0.93 -34.91
C PRO A 1 34.47 -0.06 -34.36
N ASP A 2 34.86 -1.32 -34.10
CA ASP A 2 33.97 -2.41 -33.67
C ASP A 2 33.67 -2.48 -32.15
N GLN A 3 33.96 -1.41 -31.41
CA GLN A 3 33.79 -1.38 -29.94
C GLN A 3 32.60 -0.54 -29.46
N VAL A 4 31.85 0.11 -30.36
CA VAL A 4 30.77 1.03 -29.94
C VAL A 4 29.43 0.29 -29.94
N ARG A 5 28.86 0.04 -28.76
CA ARG A 5 27.49 -0.46 -28.61
C ARG A 5 26.52 0.71 -28.69
N LEU A 6 25.79 0.83 -29.80
CA LEU A 6 24.74 1.83 -29.98
C LEU A 6 23.37 1.21 -29.69
N GLY A 7 22.53 1.95 -28.95
CA GLY A 7 21.13 1.59 -28.71
C GLY A 7 20.25 1.88 -29.93
N ARG A 8 19.17 1.11 -30.10
CA ARG A 8 18.17 1.30 -31.17
C ARG A 8 16.91 1.93 -30.62
N CYS A 9 16.36 2.90 -31.32
CA CYS A 9 15.10 3.59 -31.01
C CYS A 9 14.40 3.95 -32.32
N ASP A 10 13.08 3.76 -32.39
CA ASP A 10 12.33 3.98 -33.63
C ASP A 10 11.96 5.45 -33.86
N LEU A 11 11.68 6.21 -32.79
CA LEU A 11 11.30 7.61 -32.87
C LEU A 11 12.03 8.45 -31.81
N ILE A 12 12.77 9.46 -32.26
CA ILE A 12 13.37 10.47 -31.41
C ILE A 12 12.77 11.81 -31.79
N GLU A 13 12.05 12.43 -30.88
CA GLU A 13 11.45 13.73 -31.11
C GLU A 13 11.70 14.66 -29.93
N GLN A 14 11.69 15.95 -30.23
CA GLN A 14 11.85 16.99 -29.25
C GLN A 14 10.47 17.54 -28.89
N VAL A 15 10.06 17.35 -27.64
CA VAL A 15 8.74 17.73 -27.13
C VAL A 15 8.92 18.87 -26.15
N MET A 16 8.20 19.97 -26.37
CA MET A 16 8.08 21.03 -25.37
C MET A 16 7.04 20.64 -24.33
N ILE A 17 7.45 20.59 -23.07
CA ILE A 17 6.57 20.29 -21.93
C ILE A 17 6.65 21.48 -20.97
N GLY A 18 5.66 22.37 -21.06
CA GLY A 18 5.70 23.64 -20.32
C GLY A 18 6.65 24.62 -21.00
N GLU A 19 7.67 25.08 -20.28
CA GLU A 19 8.72 25.97 -20.80
C GLU A 19 9.99 25.21 -21.20
N ASP A 20 10.11 23.95 -20.79
CA ASP A 20 11.29 23.12 -21.05
C ASP A 20 11.12 22.26 -22.29
N THR A 21 12.23 22.04 -22.98
CA THR A 21 12.30 21.22 -24.18
C THR A 21 12.99 19.90 -23.87
N LEU A 22 12.26 18.79 -23.97
CA LEU A 22 12.71 17.45 -23.61
C LEU A 22 12.85 16.57 -24.86
N LEU A 23 13.82 15.65 -24.86
CA LEU A 23 13.96 14.65 -25.92
C LEU A 23 13.21 13.38 -25.52
N ARG A 24 12.17 13.05 -26.29
CA ARG A 24 11.37 11.85 -26.11
C ARG A 24 11.88 10.76 -27.05
N PHE A 25 12.36 9.67 -26.45
CA PHE A 25 12.72 8.43 -27.14
C PHE A 25 11.52 7.48 -27.05
N SER A 26 10.89 7.18 -28.19
CA SER A 26 9.74 6.28 -28.30
C SER A 26 10.07 5.11 -29.23
N GLY A 27 9.43 3.95 -29.01
CA GLY A 27 9.70 2.74 -29.79
C GLY A 27 11.08 2.17 -29.50
N VAL A 28 11.37 1.91 -28.22
CA VAL A 28 12.55 1.13 -27.82
C VAL A 28 12.22 -0.35 -28.01
N PRO A 29 13.07 -1.17 -28.65
CA PRO A 29 12.72 -2.53 -29.08
C PRO A 29 12.30 -3.48 -27.96
N LEU A 30 12.73 -3.22 -26.72
CA LEU A 30 12.34 -4.01 -25.56
C LEU A 30 10.97 -3.57 -25.00
N GLY A 31 10.58 -2.30 -25.14
CA GLY A 31 9.31 -1.77 -24.63
C GLY A 31 9.11 -1.84 -23.10
N GLU A 32 10.06 -2.41 -22.35
CA GLU A 32 10.01 -2.60 -20.89
C GLU A 32 10.39 -1.34 -20.09
N ALA A 33 10.84 -0.28 -20.77
CA ALA A 33 11.23 0.97 -20.14
C ALA A 33 10.22 2.08 -20.46
N CYS A 34 9.61 2.63 -19.41
CA CYS A 34 8.69 3.76 -19.48
C CYS A 34 9.20 4.90 -18.59
N THR A 35 8.98 6.14 -19.03
CA THR A 35 9.32 7.34 -18.25
C THR A 35 8.04 8.08 -17.89
N VAL A 36 7.83 8.32 -16.58
CA VAL A 36 6.72 9.14 -16.08
C VAL A 36 7.26 10.54 -15.77
N VAL A 37 6.62 11.57 -16.32
CA VAL A 37 7.02 12.97 -16.08
C VAL A 37 6.08 13.59 -15.07
N ILE A 38 6.62 14.00 -13.93
CA ILE A 38 5.88 14.67 -12.84
C ILE A 38 6.10 16.18 -12.98
N ARG A 39 5.01 16.96 -12.87
CA ARG A 39 5.05 18.42 -12.82
C ARG A 39 4.32 18.90 -11.60
N GLY A 40 4.91 19.85 -10.87
CA GLY A 40 4.34 20.42 -9.65
C GLY A 40 4.69 21.91 -9.52
N ALA A 41 3.96 22.61 -8.66
CA ALA A 41 4.14 24.05 -8.44
C ALA A 41 5.38 24.36 -7.59
N THR A 42 5.76 23.46 -6.69
CA THR A 42 6.92 23.60 -5.81
C THR A 42 7.74 22.31 -5.82
N GLN A 43 9.04 22.42 -5.57
CA GLN A 43 9.94 21.27 -5.52
C GLN A 43 9.48 20.24 -4.48
N GLN A 44 8.98 20.69 -3.33
CA GLN A 44 8.47 19.81 -2.27
C GLN A 44 7.30 18.93 -2.73
N ILE A 45 6.40 19.45 -3.56
CA ILE A 45 5.28 18.66 -4.11
C ILE A 45 5.78 17.62 -5.10
N ILE A 46 6.79 17.98 -5.92
CA ILE A 46 7.39 17.06 -6.89
C ILE A 46 8.11 15.93 -6.15
N ASP A 47 8.91 16.25 -5.13
CA ASP A 47 9.63 15.26 -4.32
C ASP A 47 8.68 14.33 -3.54
N GLU A 48 7.51 14.83 -3.12
CA GLU A 48 6.48 14.01 -2.49
C GLU A 48 5.75 13.12 -3.51
N ALA A 49 5.43 13.67 -4.70
CA ALA A 49 4.79 12.91 -5.76
C ALA A 49 5.69 11.80 -6.30
N ASP A 50 7.00 12.04 -6.43
CA ASP A 50 7.98 11.03 -6.82
C ASP A 50 8.03 9.87 -5.80
N ARG A 51 8.12 10.19 -4.50
CA ARG A 51 8.07 9.19 -3.43
C ARG A 51 6.77 8.40 -3.44
N SER A 52 5.62 9.08 -3.56
CA SER A 52 4.31 8.41 -3.61
C SER A 52 4.18 7.48 -4.82
N LEU A 53 4.69 7.89 -5.99
CA LEU A 53 4.70 7.06 -7.18
C LEU A 53 5.62 5.85 -7.02
N HIS A 54 6.79 6.05 -6.42
CA HIS A 54 7.73 4.97 -6.12
C HIS A 54 7.10 3.90 -5.21
N ASP A 55 6.44 4.32 -4.13
CA ASP A 55 5.76 3.42 -3.21
C ASP A 55 4.63 2.64 -3.90
N ALA A 56 3.85 3.31 -4.75
CA ALA A 56 2.79 2.67 -5.52
C ALA A 56 3.34 1.61 -6.49
N LEU A 57 4.44 1.90 -7.19
CA LEU A 57 5.10 0.95 -8.08
C LEU A 57 5.68 -0.24 -7.32
N CYS A 58 6.23 -0.03 -6.13
CA CYS A 58 6.71 -1.10 -5.26
C CYS A 58 5.58 -2.05 -4.84
N VAL A 59 4.41 -1.52 -4.46
CA VAL A 59 3.23 -2.32 -4.13
C VAL A 59 2.75 -3.10 -5.36
N LEU A 60 2.63 -2.46 -6.53
CA LEU A 60 2.22 -3.14 -7.76
C LEU A 60 3.20 -4.26 -8.14
N ALA A 61 4.50 -4.02 -8.02
CA ALA A 61 5.53 -5.03 -8.28
C ALA A 61 5.43 -6.22 -7.30
N ALA A 62 5.08 -5.96 -6.03
CA ALA A 62 4.81 -7.02 -5.05
C ALA A 62 3.54 -7.79 -5.41
N THR A 63 2.46 -7.12 -5.81
CA THR A 63 1.19 -7.75 -6.20
C THR A 63 1.30 -8.61 -7.46
N VAL A 64 2.15 -8.22 -8.41
CA VAL A 64 2.44 -9.05 -9.60
C VAL A 64 3.16 -10.35 -9.23
N LYS A 65 3.96 -10.35 -8.17
CA LYS A 65 4.64 -11.55 -7.65
C LYS A 65 3.72 -12.41 -6.77
N GLU A 66 2.89 -11.76 -5.95
CA GLU A 66 1.99 -12.39 -4.99
C GLU A 66 0.60 -11.76 -5.08
N ALA A 67 -0.38 -12.52 -5.56
CA ALA A 67 -1.73 -12.02 -5.81
C ALA A 67 -2.64 -11.99 -4.56
N ARG A 68 -2.16 -12.51 -3.41
CA ARG A 68 -2.93 -12.46 -2.16
C ARG A 68 -3.04 -11.03 -1.64
N ILE A 69 -4.28 -10.58 -1.44
CA ILE A 69 -4.61 -9.27 -0.89
C ILE A 69 -5.34 -9.44 0.44
N VAL A 70 -5.15 -8.50 1.36
CA VAL A 70 -5.86 -8.42 2.63
C VAL A 70 -6.62 -7.10 2.72
N TYR A 71 -7.74 -7.11 3.45
CA TYR A 71 -8.50 -5.89 3.68
C TYR A 71 -7.78 -4.98 4.68
N GLY A 72 -7.43 -3.77 4.23
CA GLY A 72 -6.80 -2.74 5.07
C GLY A 72 -7.79 -2.04 6.00
N GLY A 73 -7.44 -0.82 6.42
CA GLY A 73 -8.32 0.02 7.27
C GLY A 73 -8.57 -0.54 8.66
N GLY A 74 -7.71 -1.44 9.15
CA GLY A 74 -7.88 -2.11 10.45
C GLY A 74 -8.78 -3.35 10.41
N CYS A 75 -9.26 -3.77 9.25
CA CYS A 75 -10.10 -4.96 9.11
C CYS A 75 -9.30 -6.24 9.41
N SER A 76 -8.13 -6.40 8.78
CA SER A 76 -7.25 -7.56 9.00
C SER A 76 -6.80 -7.68 10.46
N GLU A 77 -6.46 -6.55 11.09
CA GLU A 77 -6.02 -6.46 12.46
C GLU A 77 -7.15 -6.81 13.44
N THR A 78 -8.37 -6.38 13.15
CA THR A 78 -9.54 -6.72 13.96
C THR A 78 -9.90 -8.20 13.84
N LEU A 79 -9.82 -8.79 12.64
CA LEU A 79 -10.00 -10.23 12.42
C LEU A 79 -8.97 -11.03 13.24
N MET A 80 -7.69 -10.67 13.14
CA MET A 80 -6.61 -11.32 13.89
C MET A 80 -6.82 -11.17 15.41
N ALA A 81 -7.21 -9.98 15.88
CA ALA A 81 -7.50 -9.76 17.30
C ALA A 81 -8.64 -10.66 17.79
N CYS A 82 -9.73 -10.80 17.03
CA CYS A 82 -10.84 -11.70 17.34
C CYS A 82 -10.39 -13.16 17.42
N ALA A 83 -9.55 -13.62 16.49
CA ALA A 83 -9.00 -14.97 16.51
C ALA A 83 -8.11 -15.22 17.74
N VAL A 84 -7.24 -14.25 18.08
CA VAL A 84 -6.38 -14.32 19.27
C VAL A 84 -7.21 -14.34 20.56
N PHE A 85 -8.28 -13.55 20.66
CA PHE A 85 -9.16 -13.57 21.84
C PHE A 85 -9.89 -14.92 22.03
N LYS A 86 -10.30 -15.57 20.92
CA LYS A 86 -10.90 -16.92 21.00
C LYS A 86 -9.88 -17.93 21.54
N LEU A 87 -8.66 -17.93 21.00
CA LEU A 87 -7.59 -18.82 21.44
C LEU A 87 -7.12 -18.52 22.88
N ALA A 88 -7.14 -17.25 23.29
CA ALA A 88 -6.80 -16.85 24.66
C ALA A 88 -7.82 -17.39 25.67
N ALA A 89 -9.11 -17.47 25.31
CA ALA A 89 -10.14 -18.04 26.17
C ALA A 89 -10.00 -19.56 26.36
N GLU A 90 -9.43 -20.26 25.37
CA GLU A 90 -9.17 -21.71 25.43
C GLU A 90 -7.86 -22.04 26.17
N THR A 91 -6.92 -21.10 26.24
CA THR A 91 -5.60 -21.31 26.85
C THR A 91 -5.63 -20.96 28.33
N PRO A 92 -5.27 -21.87 29.25
CA PRO A 92 -5.21 -21.54 30.67
C PRO A 92 -3.90 -20.87 31.08
N GLY A 93 -3.96 -20.00 32.10
CA GLY A 93 -2.79 -19.47 32.79
C GLY A 93 -2.29 -18.11 32.30
N LYS A 94 -1.00 -17.84 32.52
CA LYS A 94 -0.39 -16.52 32.23
C LYS A 94 -0.26 -16.23 30.74
N GLU A 95 -0.23 -17.28 29.92
CA GLU A 95 -0.16 -17.17 28.46
C GLU A 95 -1.44 -16.52 27.90
N ALA A 96 -2.60 -16.83 28.49
CA ALA A 96 -3.87 -16.18 28.14
C ALA A 96 -3.79 -14.65 28.27
N MET A 97 -3.21 -14.15 29.36
CA MET A 97 -3.04 -12.71 29.59
C MET A 97 -2.13 -12.06 28.55
N ALA A 98 -1.06 -12.75 28.15
CA ALA A 98 -0.17 -12.25 27.10
C ALA A 98 -0.88 -12.22 25.74
N MET A 99 -1.67 -13.24 25.42
CA MET A 99 -2.47 -13.29 24.18
C MET A 99 -3.55 -12.20 24.15
N GLU A 100 -4.26 -11.97 25.27
CA GLU A 100 -5.23 -10.87 25.37
C GLU A 100 -4.57 -9.50 25.20
N ALA A 101 -3.40 -9.28 25.80
CA ALA A 101 -2.65 -8.05 25.64
C ALA A 101 -2.23 -7.84 24.17
N PHE A 102 -1.80 -8.91 23.48
CA PHE A 102 -1.49 -8.87 22.06
C PHE A 102 -2.72 -8.54 21.19
N GLY A 103 -3.86 -9.19 21.46
CA GLY A 103 -5.12 -8.87 20.77
C GLY A 103 -5.56 -7.42 20.95
N ARG A 104 -5.36 -6.84 22.15
CA ARG A 104 -5.61 -5.40 22.40
C ARG A 104 -4.64 -4.50 21.66
N ALA A 105 -3.37 -4.89 21.52
CA ALA A 105 -2.38 -4.15 20.76
C ALA A 105 -2.73 -4.08 19.26
N LEU A 106 -3.22 -5.18 18.67
CA LEU A 106 -3.69 -5.19 17.28
C LEU A 106 -4.85 -4.21 17.03
N LEU A 107 -5.74 -4.04 18.01
CA LEU A 107 -6.86 -3.10 17.91
C LEU A 107 -6.43 -1.62 18.01
N GLN A 108 -5.18 -1.31 18.35
CA GLN A 108 -4.72 0.09 18.36
C GLN A 108 -4.78 0.72 16.98
N LEU A 109 -4.44 -0.02 15.92
CA LEU A 109 -4.43 0.49 14.56
C LEU A 109 -5.81 1.02 14.09
N PRO A 110 -6.91 0.23 14.14
CA PRO A 110 -8.25 0.75 13.81
C PRO A 110 -8.73 1.85 14.77
N THR A 111 -8.34 1.79 16.04
CA THR A 111 -8.70 2.81 17.05
C THR A 111 -8.10 4.17 16.68
N THR A 112 -6.79 4.22 16.38
CA THR A 112 -6.11 5.44 15.95
C THR A 112 -6.65 5.97 14.62
N ILE A 113 -7.03 5.10 13.68
CA ILE A 113 -7.68 5.53 12.42
C ILE A 113 -9.03 6.19 12.71
N ALA A 114 -9.82 5.64 13.63
CA ALA A 114 -11.11 6.22 14.01
C ALA A 114 -10.94 7.56 14.74
N ASP A 115 -9.99 7.64 15.68
CA ASP A 115 -9.70 8.86 16.45
C ASP A 115 -9.25 10.00 15.51
N ASN A 116 -8.37 9.70 14.54
CA ASN A 116 -7.92 10.67 13.53
C ASN A 116 -9.05 11.17 12.60
N LYS A 117 -10.20 10.48 12.59
CA LYS A 117 -11.37 10.83 11.79
C LYS A 117 -12.53 11.37 12.63
N GLU A 118 -12.28 11.70 13.90
CA GLU A 118 -13.30 12.17 14.87
C GLU A 118 -14.49 11.21 15.02
N TYR A 119 -14.29 9.92 14.71
CA TYR A 119 -15.28 8.89 15.00
C TYR A 119 -15.04 8.35 16.41
N ASP A 120 -16.11 8.08 17.15
CA ASP A 120 -16.02 7.41 18.45
C ASP A 120 -15.40 6.01 18.28
N SER A 121 -14.15 5.88 18.71
CA SER A 121 -13.34 4.69 18.59
C SER A 121 -13.88 3.51 19.39
N VAL A 122 -14.63 3.78 20.47
CA VAL A 122 -15.32 2.75 21.27
C VAL A 122 -16.47 2.13 20.48
N CYS A 123 -17.25 2.95 19.77
CA CYS A 123 -18.36 2.49 18.95
C CYS A 123 -17.87 1.72 17.70
N ASN A 124 -16.80 2.20 17.05
CA ASN A 124 -16.24 1.54 15.87
C ASN A 124 -15.61 0.16 16.18
N ALA A 125 -14.85 0.02 17.26
CA ALA A 125 -14.26 -1.28 17.63
C ALA A 125 -15.32 -2.37 17.89
N GLN A 126 -16.48 -1.99 18.45
CA GLN A 126 -17.61 -2.90 18.65
C GLN A 126 -18.34 -3.23 17.34
N LEU A 127 -18.49 -2.25 16.44
CA LEU A 127 -19.10 -2.46 15.12
C LEU A 127 -18.27 -3.40 14.25
N PHE A 128 -16.94 -3.25 14.23
CA PHE A 128 -16.06 -4.15 13.48
C PHE A 128 -16.14 -5.57 14.05
N LYS A 129 -16.08 -5.77 15.37
CA LYS A 129 -16.26 -7.11 15.98
C LYS A 129 -17.57 -7.80 15.58
N ARG A 130 -18.63 -7.03 15.32
CA ARG A 130 -19.94 -7.56 14.95
C ARG A 130 -20.10 -7.82 13.45
N ARG A 131 -19.39 -7.08 12.58
CA ARG A 131 -19.44 -7.22 11.11
C ARG A 131 -18.39 -8.17 10.52
N VAL A 132 -17.23 -8.30 11.16
CA VAL A 132 -16.18 -9.22 10.71
C VAL A 132 -16.63 -10.70 10.58
N PRO A 133 -17.46 -11.28 11.48
CA PRO A 133 -17.96 -12.64 11.28
C PRO A 133 -18.88 -12.81 10.06
N ASP A 134 -19.42 -11.73 9.49
CA ASP A 134 -20.22 -11.79 8.25
C ASP A 134 -19.34 -11.75 6.99
N ALA A 135 -18.14 -11.14 7.07
CA ALA A 135 -17.23 -11.00 5.93
C ALA A 135 -16.50 -12.31 5.54
N GLU A 136 -16.35 -13.27 6.47
CA GLU A 136 -15.83 -14.61 6.16
C GLU A 136 -16.76 -15.42 5.22
N LYS A 137 -18.00 -14.98 4.99
CA LYS A 137 -18.95 -15.67 4.07
C LYS A 137 -18.88 -15.22 2.61
N ASP A 138 -18.19 -14.10 2.34
CA ASP A 138 -18.13 -13.46 1.02
C ASP A 138 -16.77 -13.62 0.31
N GLN A 139 -15.86 -14.45 0.85
CA GLN A 139 -14.63 -14.93 0.20
C GLN A 139 -14.76 -16.40 -0.19
#